data_AF-A0AAD8BGD7-F1
#
_entry.id   AF-A0AAD8BGD7-F1
#
_cell.length_a   1.000
_cell.length_b   1.000
_cell.length_c   1.000
_cell.angle_alpha   90.00
_cell.angle_beta   90.00
_cell.angle_gamma   90.00
#
_symmetry.space_group_name_H-M   'P 1'
#
loop_
_entity.id
_entity.type
_entity.pdbx_description
1 polymer ?
#
loop_
_entity_poly.entity_id
_entity_poly.type
_entity_poly.pdbx_seq_one_letter_code
_entity_poly.pdbx_strand_id
1 'polypeptide(L)'
;MKEELLLFADYNVILVNWSKGSKAVYHQAVANIRVVGAQLAHLINTMIESFRMNASDFHIIGHSLGSHTAGYAGERVAGLGRIS
;
A
#
# COMPACT_ATOMS: atom_id res chain seq x y z
N MET A 1 -5.69 -8.21 -12.44
CA MET A 1 -5.28 -6.82 -12.07
C MET A 1 -3.83 -6.50 -12.44
N LYS A 2 -2.81 -7.26 -11.99
CA LYS A 2 -1.40 -6.87 -12.23
C LYS A 2 -1.02 -6.86 -13.71
N GLU A 3 -1.46 -7.87 -14.46
CA GLU A 3 -1.11 -8.01 -15.88
C GLU A 3 -1.74 -6.89 -16.71
N GLU A 4 -2.99 -6.56 -16.39
CA GLU A 4 -3.76 -5.52 -17.05
C GLU A 4 -3.16 -4.13 -16.80
N LEU A 5 -2.59 -3.89 -15.61
CA LEU A 5 -1.83 -2.66 -15.34
C LEU A 5 -0.56 -2.60 -16.19
N LEU A 6 0.18 -3.70 -16.30
CA LEU A 6 1.41 -3.77 -17.10
C LEU A 6 1.15 -3.63 -18.61
N LEU A 7 -0.04 -4.02 -19.08
CA LEU A 7 -0.47 -3.79 -20.46
C LEU A 7 -0.86 -2.33 -20.72
N PHE A 8 -1.31 -1.59 -19.70
CA PHE A 8 -1.76 -0.21 -19.86
C PHE A 8 -0.59 0.79 -19.96
N ALA A 9 0.44 0.64 -19.12
CA ALA A 9 1.65 1.44 -19.18
C ALA A 9 2.81 0.78 -18.43
N ASP A 10 4.00 1.35 -18.59
CA ASP A 10 5.20 0.93 -17.85
C ASP A 10 5.10 1.34 -16.38
N TYR A 11 4.74 0.38 -15.53
CA TYR A 11 4.51 0.57 -14.10
C TYR A 11 5.33 -0.39 -13.26
N ASN A 12 5.80 0.11 -12.11
CA ASN A 12 6.26 -0.73 -11.02
C ASN A 12 5.06 -1.26 -10.22
N VAL A 13 4.71 -2.54 -10.39
CA VAL A 13 3.56 -3.16 -9.70
C VAL A 13 4.04 -4.01 -8.52
N ILE A 14 3.77 -3.55 -7.29
CA ILE A 14 4.17 -4.24 -6.05
C ILE A 14 2.95 -4.91 -5.39
N LEU A 15 3.00 -6.23 -5.25
CA LEU A 15 1.96 -6.99 -4.55
C LEU A 15 2.27 -7.11 -3.05
N VAL A 16 1.41 -6.53 -2.21
CA VAL A 16 1.56 -6.60 -0.75
C VAL A 16 0.84 -7.83 -0.20
N ASN A 17 1.61 -8.91 0.05
CA ASN A 17 1.08 -10.12 0.66
C ASN A 17 1.14 -10.06 2.19
N TRP A 18 -0.02 -9.95 2.82
CA TRP A 18 -0.19 -9.98 4.29
C TRP A 18 -1.09 -11.14 4.74
N SER A 19 -1.19 -12.21 3.94
CA SER A 19 -2.09 -13.35 4.14
C SER A 19 -2.00 -14.04 5.51
N LYS A 20 -0.84 -14.02 6.16
CA LYS A 20 -0.68 -14.55 7.53
C LYS A 20 -1.45 -13.72 8.55
N GLY A 21 -1.41 -12.38 8.42
CA GLY A 21 -2.11 -11.46 9.31
C GLY A 21 -3.61 -11.35 9.02
N SER A 22 -4.05 -11.66 7.79
CA SER A 22 -5.46 -11.56 7.38
C SER A 22 -6.31 -12.75 7.84
N LYS A 23 -5.69 -13.92 8.08
CA LYS A 23 -6.38 -15.15 8.50
C LYS A 23 -6.71 -15.21 9.99
N ALA A 24 -6.37 -14.18 10.75
CA ALA A 24 -6.79 -14.07 12.15
C ALA A 24 -8.31 -13.82 12.24
N VAL A 25 -8.87 -13.95 13.44
CA VAL A 25 -10.24 -13.51 13.72
C VAL A 25 -10.44 -12.05 13.30
N TYR A 26 -11.63 -11.68 12.82
CA TYR A 26 -11.85 -10.41 12.11
C TYR A 26 -11.35 -9.17 12.87
N HIS A 27 -11.63 -9.07 14.17
CA HIS A 27 -11.15 -7.94 14.99
C HIS A 27 -9.62 -7.87 15.07
N GLN A 28 -8.93 -9.02 15.08
CA GLN A 28 -7.47 -9.08 15.02
C GLN A 28 -6.95 -8.75 13.62
N ALA A 29 -7.62 -9.18 12.55
CA ALA A 29 -7.27 -8.79 11.19
C ALA A 29 -7.38 -7.26 10.99
N VAL A 30 -8.43 -6.65 11.54
CA VAL A 30 -8.60 -5.17 11.59
C VAL A 30 -7.50 -4.51 12.40
N ALA A 31 -7.07 -5.10 13.52
CA ALA A 31 -5.94 -4.56 14.27
C ALA A 31 -4.61 -4.66 13.50
N ASN A 32 -4.39 -5.76 12.77
CA ASN A 32 -3.16 -6.06 12.03
C ASN A 32 -2.94 -5.10 10.85
N ILE A 33 -4.00 -4.64 10.17
CA ILE A 33 -3.84 -3.74 9.01
C ILE A 33 -3.20 -2.39 9.36
N ARG A 34 -3.23 -1.98 10.64
CA ARG A 34 -2.47 -0.81 11.13
C ARG A 34 -0.97 -1.00 10.95
N VAL A 35 -0.48 -2.19 11.28
CA VAL A 35 0.94 -2.54 11.13
C VAL A 35 1.30 -2.67 9.66
N VAL A 36 0.45 -3.32 8.86
CA VAL A 36 0.67 -3.45 7.40
C VAL A 36 0.71 -2.08 6.72
N GLY A 37 -0.20 -1.16 7.09
CA GLY A 37 -0.21 0.21 6.59
C GLY A 37 1.06 0.98 6.97
N ALA A 38 1.54 0.84 8.22
CA ALA A 38 2.79 1.44 8.66
C ALA A 38 4.01 0.88 7.90
N GLN A 39 4.05 -0.43 7.64
CA GLN A 39 5.10 -1.06 6.85
C GLN A 39 5.09 -0.57 5.39
N LEU A 40 3.90 -0.41 4.80
CA LEU A 40 3.76 0.11 3.44
C LEU A 40 4.22 1.57 3.34
N ALA A 41 3.83 2.41 4.31
CA ALA A 41 4.30 3.80 4.38
C ALA A 41 5.83 3.88 4.55
N HIS A 42 6.41 3.03 5.41
CA HIS A 42 7.85 2.98 5.60
C HIS A 42 8.58 2.61 4.31
N LEU A 43 8.06 1.64 3.55
CA LEU A 43 8.61 1.26 2.25
C LEU A 43 8.56 2.43 1.27
N ILE A 44 7.43 3.13 1.15
CA ILE A 44 7.26 4.27 0.24
C ILE A 44 8.21 5.41 0.62
N ASN A 45 8.24 5.80 1.90
CA ASN A 45 9.13 6.88 2.37
C ASN A 45 10.61 6.52 2.17
N THR A 46 10.99 5.25 2.39
CA THR A 46 12.36 4.78 2.08
C THR A 46 12.68 4.94 0.59
N MET A 47 11.73 4.65 -0.31
CA MET A 47 11.94 4.82 -1.75
C MET A 47 12.07 6.30 -2.15
N ILE A 48 11.24 7.16 -1.57
CA ILE A 48 11.31 8.62 -1.75
C ILE A 48 12.70 9.12 -1.34
N GLU A 49 13.16 8.75 -0.14
CA GLU A 49 14.44 9.19 0.41
C GLU A 49 15.64 8.62 -0.34
N SER A 50 15.62 7.33 -0.66
CA SER A 50 16.79 6.62 -1.23
C SER A 50 16.92 6.80 -2.74
N PHE A 51 15.80 6.93 -3.46
CA PHE A 51 15.77 7.00 -4.92
C PHE A 51 15.25 8.33 -5.48
N ARG A 52 14.96 9.31 -4.61
CA ARG A 52 14.43 10.64 -4.98
C ARG A 52 13.15 10.57 -5.82
N MET A 53 12.29 9.61 -5.53
CA MET A 53 10.95 9.51 -6.11
C MET A 53 10.00 10.54 -5.48
N ASN A 54 8.94 10.94 -6.16
CA ASN A 54 7.92 11.82 -5.57
C ASN A 54 6.80 11.00 -4.94
N ALA A 55 6.25 11.46 -3.81
CA ALA A 55 5.09 10.82 -3.18
C ALA A 55 3.86 10.76 -4.12
N SER A 56 3.74 11.72 -5.04
CA SER A 56 2.69 11.78 -6.05
C SER A 56 2.75 10.66 -7.09
N ASP A 57 3.91 10.00 -7.24
CA ASP A 57 4.12 8.93 -8.21
C ASP A 57 3.54 7.59 -7.72
N PHE A 58 3.17 7.51 -6.44
CA PHE A 58 2.65 6.29 -5.81
C PHE A 58 1.11 6.25 -5.82
N HIS A 59 0.57 5.10 -6.24
CA HIS A 59 -0.86 4.77 -6.16
C HIS A 59 -1.04 3.46 -5.39
N ILE A 60 -1.81 3.49 -4.31
CA ILE A 60 -2.15 2.30 -3.52
C ILE A 60 -3.54 1.82 -3.90
N ILE A 61 -3.65 0.57 -4.33
CA ILE A 61 -4.94 -0.08 -4.63
C ILE A 61 -5.28 -1.06 -3.51
N GLY A 62 -6.41 -0.85 -2.83
CA GLY A 62 -6.81 -1.61 -1.66
C GLY A 62 -8.22 -2.18 -1.74
N HIS A 63 -8.36 -3.51 -1.68
CA HIS A 63 -9.66 -4.18 -1.66
C HIS A 63 -10.04 -4.65 -0.24
N SER A 64 -11.30 -4.47 0.16
CA SER A 64 -11.82 -4.87 1.48
C SER A 64 -10.98 -4.27 2.63
N LEU A 65 -10.49 -5.05 3.59
CA LEU A 65 -9.57 -4.55 4.62
C LEU A 65 -8.31 -3.89 4.04
N GLY A 66 -7.92 -4.24 2.81
CA GLY A 66 -6.84 -3.58 2.08
C GLY A 66 -7.11 -2.10 1.77
N SER A 67 -8.37 -1.65 1.64
CA SER A 67 -8.68 -0.23 1.44
C SER A 67 -8.34 0.58 2.68
N HIS A 68 -8.64 0.04 3.87
CA HIS A 68 -8.24 0.65 5.14
C HIS A 68 -6.73 0.56 5.37
N THR A 69 -6.08 -0.53 4.97
CA THR A 69 -4.60 -0.61 4.95
C THR A 69 -4.00 0.52 4.11
N ALA A 70 -4.55 0.79 2.92
CA ALA A 70 -4.13 1.89 2.08
C ALA A 70 -4.35 3.24 2.75
N GLY A 71 -5.48 3.43 3.45
CA GLY A 71 -5.75 4.62 4.27
C GLY A 71 -4.70 4.85 5.36
N TYR A 72 -4.34 3.80 6.12
CA TYR A 72 -3.27 3.89 7.12
C TYR A 72 -1.91 4.22 6.50
N ALA A 73 -1.61 3.72 5.30
CA ALA A 73 -0.39 4.09 4.60
C ALA A 73 -0.43 5.56 4.15
N GLY A 74 -1.53 6.02 3.56
CA GLY A 74 -1.70 7.39 3.08
C GLY A 74 -1.64 8.44 4.19
N GLU A 75 -2.18 8.15 5.37
CA GLU A 75 -2.04 9.00 6.57
C GLU A 75 -0.56 9.28 6.92
N ARG A 76 0.34 8.34 6.58
CA ARG A 76 1.77 8.37 6.95
C ARG A 76 2.70 8.77 5.79
N VAL A 77 2.16 9.00 4.59
CA VAL A 77 2.91 9.41 3.40
C VAL A 77 2.36 10.75 2.91
N ALA A 78 3.04 11.84 3.29
CA ALA A 78 2.63 13.18 2.90
C ALA A 78 2.69 13.35 1.37
N GLY A 79 1.58 13.82 0.76
CA GLY A 79 1.51 14.04 -0.68
C GLY A 79 1.35 12.76 -1.52
N LEU A 80 0.89 11.65 -0.93
CA LEU A 80 0.59 10.42 -1.67
C LEU A 80 -0.35 10.71 -2.86
N GLY A 81 0.00 10.21 -4.04
CA GLY A 81 -0.70 10.52 -5.29
C GLY A 81 -2.14 10.04 -5.36
N ARG A 82 -2.41 8.77 -5.04
CA ARG A 82 -3.77 8.21 -5.13
C ARG A 82 -3.98 7.01 -4.20
N ILE A 83 -5.23 6.84 -3.75
CA ILE A 83 -5.76 5.61 -3.13
C ILE A 83 -7.03 5.22 -3.89
N SER A 84 -7.21 3.93 -4.22
CA SER A 84 -8.45 3.40 -4.81
C SER A 84 -8.79 1.99 -4.35
#